data_AF-A0AAV8D867-F1
#
_entry.id   AF-A0AAV8D867-F1
#
_cell.length_a   1.000
_cell.length_b   1.000
_cell.length_c   1.000
_cell.angle_alpha   90.00
_cell.angle_beta   90.00
_cell.angle_gamma   90.00
#
_symmetry.space_group_name_H-M   'P 1'
#
loop_
_entity.id
_entity.type
_entity.pdbx_description
1 polymer ?
#
loop_
_entity_poly.entity_id
_entity_poly.type
_entity_poly.pdbx_seq_one_letter_code
_entity_poly.pdbx_strand_id
1 'polypeptide(L)'
;MYDQNSSSLFAGSDLMPSPPTQAADSPASSTKNWSDRNQGIVPVTVKQIAGAFASCGNKSNPTINGVDISIARILGLVTNKAERLTDVSFTIDDGTGKITFNKWVSDHADTKELAPIQKGMYVRVLGDLRGFQSKMSANLISARPVTDFNDIVLHFLECAHTNLQTLRVNMLNSAHGGIGSVTAPSQTTTQFPHTSAAQTAPFPGSTAFQASFPNQTNQVTYSCSIMDNSRSTMFGMVLEVFQDPANLRHEHGLHIDDIVRKLNMPRKKILDAVNYLVDVGHIYSTIDENHYKSAQNY
;
A
#
# COMPACT_ATOMS: atom_id res chain seq x y z
N MET A 1 83.80 7.82 14.55
CA MET A 1 83.39 7.15 13.30
C MET A 1 82.54 5.96 13.68
N TYR A 2 81.21 6.09 13.54
CA TYR A 2 80.23 5.10 13.06
C TYR A 2 78.85 5.77 13.12
N ASP A 3 77.96 5.29 12.27
CA ASP A 3 76.81 5.94 11.65
C ASP A 3 75.47 5.55 12.29
N GLN A 4 74.41 6.33 12.02
CA GLN A 4 72.96 6.05 12.14
C GLN A 4 72.35 5.79 13.56
N ASN A 5 71.11 6.19 13.90
CA ASN A 5 70.09 7.11 13.40
C ASN A 5 68.99 7.14 14.51
N SER A 6 68.07 8.10 14.43
CA SER A 6 66.74 8.18 15.07
C SER A 6 66.57 9.30 16.11
N SER A 7 66.38 10.48 15.53
CA SER A 7 66.00 11.76 16.13
C SER A 7 64.54 11.77 16.59
N SER A 8 64.36 12.16 17.85
CA SER A 8 63.36 13.11 18.38
C SER A 8 61.92 13.13 17.82
N LEU A 9 61.04 12.70 18.74
CA LEU A 9 59.62 13.01 18.92
C LEU A 9 59.18 14.45 18.61
N PHE A 10 57.92 14.52 18.14
CA PHE A 10 56.92 15.59 18.28
C PHE A 10 57.13 16.91 17.52
N ALA A 11 56.60 16.92 16.29
CA ALA A 11 56.27 18.13 15.55
C ALA A 11 54.83 18.58 15.85
N GLY A 12 54.65 19.90 15.98
CA GLY A 12 53.47 20.60 15.45
C GLY A 12 52.24 20.69 16.34
N SER A 13 52.24 21.65 17.25
CA SER A 13 51.04 22.28 17.79
C SER A 13 50.49 23.28 16.75
N ASP A 14 49.50 22.85 15.96
CA ASP A 14 48.68 23.72 15.10
C ASP A 14 47.21 23.67 15.57
N LEU A 15 46.81 24.71 16.29
CA LEU A 15 45.42 25.02 16.64
C LEU A 15 44.74 25.69 15.43
N MET A 16 43.97 24.95 14.65
CA MET A 16 43.06 25.54 13.65
C MET A 16 41.70 25.88 14.29
N PRO A 17 41.14 27.08 14.06
CA PRO A 17 39.77 27.38 14.42
C PRO A 17 38.79 26.73 13.43
N SER A 18 37.78 26.05 13.97
CA SER A 18 36.69 25.42 13.21
C SER A 18 35.92 26.44 12.36
N PRO A 19 35.57 26.13 11.09
CA PRO A 19 34.68 26.98 10.31
C PRO A 19 33.25 26.97 10.89
N PRO A 20 32.49 28.07 10.78
CA PRO A 20 31.13 28.14 11.30
C PRO A 20 30.24 27.13 10.58
N THR A 21 29.46 26.40 11.38
CA THR A 21 28.40 25.49 10.96
C THR A 21 27.38 26.27 10.12
N GLN A 22 27.53 26.28 8.81
CA GLN A 22 26.43 26.64 7.92
C GLN A 22 25.44 25.48 7.98
N ALA A 23 24.28 25.75 8.57
CA ALA A 23 23.11 24.92 8.41
C ALA A 23 22.89 24.73 6.91
N ALA A 24 23.16 23.52 6.42
CA ALA A 24 22.73 23.13 5.10
C ALA A 24 21.20 23.07 5.16
N ASP A 25 20.57 24.05 4.51
CA ASP A 25 19.16 24.02 4.16
C ASP A 25 18.86 22.65 3.55
N SER A 26 18.10 21.85 4.29
CA SER A 26 17.53 20.63 3.77
C SER A 26 16.59 21.05 2.64
N PRO A 27 16.81 20.64 1.37
CA PRO A 27 15.80 20.86 0.36
C PRO A 27 14.55 20.12 0.81
N ALA A 28 13.49 20.91 0.89
CA ALA A 28 12.17 20.55 1.35
C ALA A 28 11.79 19.10 1.02
N SER A 29 11.30 18.41 2.05
CA SER A 29 10.39 17.27 1.98
C SER A 29 9.71 17.18 0.61
N SER A 30 10.24 16.32 -0.27
CA SER A 30 9.40 15.72 -1.30
C SER A 30 8.28 15.04 -0.52
N THR A 31 7.08 15.59 -0.63
CA THR A 31 5.86 15.00 -0.08
C THR A 31 5.76 13.62 -0.71
N LYS A 32 6.29 12.61 -0.01
CA LYS A 32 6.12 11.21 -0.37
C LYS A 32 4.62 11.01 -0.49
N ASN A 33 4.19 10.79 -1.73
CA ASN A 33 2.79 10.60 -2.06
C ASN A 33 2.21 9.58 -1.09
N TRP A 34 1.04 9.90 -0.55
CA TRP A 34 0.28 9.05 0.38
C TRP A 34 0.13 7.60 -0.13
N SER A 35 0.21 7.39 -1.46
CA SER A 35 0.26 6.08 -2.13
C SER A 35 1.47 5.20 -1.75
N ASP A 36 2.58 5.77 -1.29
CA ASP A 36 3.84 5.05 -1.02
C ASP A 36 3.85 4.41 0.39
N ARG A 37 2.99 4.89 1.30
CA ARG A 37 2.92 4.39 2.70
C ARG A 37 1.92 3.26 2.89
N ASN A 38 1.16 2.90 1.86
CA ASN A 38 0.14 1.85 1.91
C ASN A 38 0.55 0.57 1.18
N GLN A 39 1.86 0.33 1.03
CA GLN A 39 2.40 -0.97 0.62
C GLN A 39 2.15 -2.00 1.74
N GLY A 40 0.89 -2.39 1.90
CA GLY A 40 0.45 -3.40 2.85
C GLY A 40 1.01 -4.77 2.47
N ILE A 41 1.05 -5.67 3.45
CA ILE A 41 1.40 -7.06 3.22
C ILE A 41 0.31 -7.70 2.34
N VAL A 42 0.64 -8.07 1.11
CA VAL A 42 -0.34 -8.64 0.16
C VAL A 42 -0.25 -10.16 0.18
N PRO A 43 -1.36 -10.89 0.41
CA PRO A 43 -1.39 -12.34 0.18
C PRO A 43 -1.30 -12.62 -1.32
N VAL A 44 -0.30 -13.37 -1.73
CA VAL A 44 -0.09 -13.73 -3.13
C VAL A 44 0.37 -15.17 -3.28
N THR A 45 0.02 -15.76 -4.42
CA THR A 45 0.55 -17.05 -4.88
C THR A 45 1.92 -16.88 -5.51
N VAL A 46 2.71 -17.96 -5.56
CA VAL A 46 4.02 -17.97 -6.21
C VAL A 46 3.89 -17.69 -7.71
N LYS A 47 2.82 -18.14 -8.36
CA LYS A 47 2.55 -17.82 -9.77
C LYS A 47 2.36 -16.33 -10.02
N GLN A 48 1.68 -15.61 -9.12
CA GLN A 48 1.53 -14.16 -9.25
C GLN A 48 2.89 -13.46 -9.13
N ILE A 49 3.76 -13.91 -8.22
CA ILE A 49 5.12 -13.38 -8.09
C ILE A 49 5.95 -13.68 -9.35
N ALA A 50 5.88 -14.90 -9.88
CA ALA A 50 6.59 -15.27 -11.10
C ALA A 50 6.17 -14.39 -12.28
N GLY A 51 4.87 -14.10 -12.42
CA GLY A 51 4.37 -13.15 -13.41
C GLY A 51 4.90 -11.73 -13.18
N ALA A 52 4.92 -11.29 -11.93
CA ALA A 52 5.44 -9.97 -11.55
C ALA A 52 6.92 -9.82 -11.91
N PHE A 53 7.75 -10.81 -11.56
CA PHE A 53 9.19 -10.83 -11.88
C PHE A 53 9.44 -10.85 -13.39
N ALA A 54 8.67 -11.64 -14.14
CA ALA A 54 8.76 -11.66 -15.60
C ALA A 54 8.41 -10.31 -16.24
N SER A 55 7.50 -9.55 -15.63
CA SER A 55 7.06 -8.23 -16.11
C SER A 55 7.91 -7.05 -15.62
N CYS A 56 8.80 -7.27 -14.63
CA CYS A 56 9.52 -6.21 -13.92
C CYS A 56 10.57 -5.51 -14.80
N GLY A 57 11.23 -6.23 -15.71
CA GLY A 57 12.24 -5.64 -16.62
C GLY A 57 13.32 -4.87 -15.86
N ASN A 58 13.48 -3.57 -16.13
CA ASN A 58 14.43 -2.67 -15.44
C ASN A 58 13.80 -1.89 -14.26
N LYS A 59 12.54 -2.16 -13.89
CA LYS A 59 11.87 -1.47 -12.78
C LYS A 59 12.47 -1.91 -11.45
N SER A 60 12.44 -1.03 -10.45
CA SER A 60 13.00 -1.34 -9.12
C SER A 60 12.15 -2.33 -8.33
N ASN A 61 10.83 -2.28 -8.49
CA ASN A 61 9.86 -3.10 -7.74
C ASN A 61 8.99 -3.94 -8.68
N PRO A 62 8.69 -5.20 -8.30
CA PRO A 62 7.73 -6.02 -9.02
C PRO A 62 6.32 -5.46 -8.84
N THR A 63 5.50 -5.57 -9.88
CA THR A 63 4.10 -5.16 -9.83
C THR A 63 3.17 -6.34 -10.08
N ILE A 64 2.11 -6.45 -9.28
CA ILE A 64 1.02 -7.40 -9.53
C ILE A 64 -0.22 -6.56 -9.76
N ASN A 65 -0.88 -6.79 -10.90
CA ASN A 65 -2.02 -5.98 -11.34
C ASN A 65 -1.69 -4.48 -11.33
N GLY A 66 -0.51 -4.07 -11.80
CA GLY A 66 -0.13 -2.65 -11.84
C GLY A 66 0.12 -1.98 -10.49
N VAL A 67 0.02 -2.72 -9.38
CA VAL A 67 0.34 -2.24 -8.03
C VAL A 67 1.73 -2.73 -7.64
N ASP A 68 2.57 -1.81 -7.18
CA ASP A 68 3.89 -2.12 -6.63
C ASP A 68 3.78 -2.95 -5.35
N ILE A 69 4.47 -4.09 -5.30
CA ILE A 69 4.49 -4.94 -4.11
C ILE A 69 5.93 -5.07 -3.61
N SER A 70 6.15 -4.54 -2.41
CA SER A 70 7.41 -4.72 -1.69
C SER A 70 7.37 -5.96 -0.81
N ILE A 71 6.31 -6.14 -0.02
CA ILE A 71 6.17 -7.24 0.93
C ILE A 71 4.99 -8.13 0.55
N ALA A 72 5.26 -9.42 0.40
CA ALA A 72 4.29 -10.45 0.10
C ALA A 72 4.14 -11.43 1.27
N ARG A 73 2.91 -11.88 1.50
CA ARG A 73 2.63 -13.05 2.35
C ARG A 73 2.34 -14.24 1.46
N ILE A 74 3.00 -15.36 1.74
CA ILE A 74 2.84 -16.63 1.05
C ILE A 74 2.65 -17.72 2.09
N LEU A 75 1.88 -18.74 1.76
CA LEU A 75 1.81 -19.98 2.51
C LEU A 75 2.10 -21.16 1.57
N GLY A 76 3.07 -21.99 1.93
CA GLY A 76 3.40 -23.17 1.14
C GLY A 76 4.22 -24.20 1.87
N LEU A 77 4.51 -25.31 1.19
CA LEU A 77 5.27 -26.44 1.68
C LEU A 77 6.78 -26.17 1.54
N VAL A 78 7.54 -26.39 2.62
CA VAL A 78 9.01 -26.36 2.56
C VAL A 78 9.51 -27.61 1.83
N THR A 79 9.98 -27.45 0.60
CA THR A 79 10.52 -28.56 -0.22
C THR A 79 12.03 -28.72 -0.05
N ASN A 80 12.72 -27.64 0.31
CA ASN A 80 14.16 -27.63 0.60
C ASN A 80 14.44 -26.62 1.71
N LYS A 81 15.39 -26.94 2.59
CA LYS A 81 15.99 -26.04 3.57
C LYS A 81 17.50 -26.23 3.50
N ALA A 82 18.25 -25.15 3.33
CA ALA A 82 19.71 -25.16 3.38
C ALA A 82 20.20 -24.11 4.36
N GLU A 83 20.89 -24.57 5.40
CA GLU A 83 21.50 -23.72 6.42
C GLU A 83 22.99 -23.60 6.12
N ARG A 84 23.48 -22.36 6.14
CA ARG A 84 24.89 -22.00 5.99
C ARG A 84 25.29 -21.13 7.19
N LEU A 85 26.59 -20.85 7.31
CA LEU A 85 27.11 -20.02 8.39
C LEU A 85 26.50 -18.61 8.41
N THR A 86 26.24 -18.04 7.24
CA THR A 86 25.80 -16.64 7.09
C THR A 86 24.32 -16.49 6.78
N ASP A 87 23.69 -17.55 6.27
CA ASP A 87 22.35 -17.48 5.72
C ASP A 87 21.59 -18.80 5.87
N VAL A 88 20.26 -18.68 5.92
CA VAL A 88 19.34 -19.81 5.80
C VAL A 88 18.46 -19.58 4.58
N SER A 89 18.31 -20.61 3.76
CA SER A 89 17.45 -20.57 2.58
C SER A 89 16.37 -21.66 2.63
N PHE A 90 15.16 -21.30 2.22
CA PHE A 90 14.00 -22.19 2.10
C PHE A 90 13.49 -22.18 0.68
N THR A 91 13.15 -23.33 0.12
CA THR A 91 12.35 -23.39 -1.11
C THR A 91 10.92 -23.75 -0.75
N ILE A 92 10.00 -22.83 -1.03
CA ILE A 92 8.58 -22.95 -0.73
C ILE A 92 7.83 -23.28 -2.02
N ASP A 93 6.96 -24.28 -1.94
CA ASP A 93 6.06 -24.72 -3.02
C ASP A 93 4.61 -24.55 -2.56
N ASP A 94 3.85 -23.68 -3.21
CA ASP A 94 2.41 -23.49 -2.93
C ASP A 94 1.51 -24.26 -3.91
N GLY A 95 2.08 -25.11 -4.78
CA GLY A 95 1.35 -25.80 -5.84
C GLY A 95 1.13 -24.95 -7.11
N THR A 96 1.34 -23.64 -7.05
CA THR A 96 1.31 -22.74 -8.22
C THR A 96 2.71 -22.44 -8.77
N GLY A 97 3.75 -22.72 -7.97
CA GLY A 97 5.15 -22.59 -8.35
C GLY A 97 6.08 -22.76 -7.15
N LYS A 98 7.38 -22.56 -7.38
CA LYS A 98 8.41 -22.61 -6.34
C LYS A 98 9.16 -21.29 -6.23
N ILE A 99 9.46 -20.87 -5.00
CA ILE A 99 10.25 -19.68 -4.71
C ILE A 99 11.25 -19.96 -3.60
N THR A 100 12.48 -19.44 -3.73
CA THR A 100 13.52 -19.55 -2.70
C THR A 100 13.59 -18.29 -1.84
N PHE A 101 13.34 -18.41 -0.55
CA PHE A 101 13.53 -17.33 0.41
C PHE A 101 14.89 -17.44 1.10
N ASN A 102 15.65 -16.35 1.16
CA ASN A 102 16.93 -16.30 1.85
C ASN A 102 16.85 -15.34 3.04
N LYS A 103 17.33 -15.76 4.22
CA LYS A 103 17.48 -14.93 5.41
C LYS A 103 18.96 -14.85 5.77
N TRP A 104 19.51 -13.64 5.82
CA TRP A 104 20.82 -13.41 6.42
C TRP A 104 20.68 -13.52 7.93
N VAL A 105 21.38 -14.47 8.54
CA VAL A 105 21.30 -14.68 9.99
C VAL A 105 22.18 -13.64 10.65
N SER A 106 21.56 -12.66 11.30
CA SER A 106 22.29 -11.56 11.92
C SER A 106 22.47 -11.75 13.43
N ASP A 107 21.52 -12.45 14.07
CA ASP A 107 21.52 -12.67 15.52
C ASP A 107 20.96 -14.05 15.92
N HIS A 108 20.93 -14.30 17.24
CA HIS A 108 20.33 -15.53 17.79
C HIS A 108 18.80 -15.59 17.68
N ALA A 109 18.12 -14.46 17.49
CA ALA A 109 16.67 -14.43 17.35
C ALA A 109 16.25 -15.04 16.01
N ASP A 110 16.97 -14.73 14.94
CA ASP A 110 16.76 -15.31 13.60
C ASP A 110 16.90 -16.84 13.62
N THR A 111 17.96 -17.35 14.25
CA THR A 111 18.17 -18.80 14.38
C THR A 111 17.05 -19.47 15.15
N LYS A 112 16.60 -18.86 16.26
CA LYS A 112 15.52 -19.40 17.10
C LYS A 112 14.18 -19.42 16.36
N GLU A 113 13.89 -18.39 15.57
CA GLU A 113 12.69 -18.31 14.72
C GLU A 113 12.65 -19.44 13.67
N LEU A 114 13.79 -19.73 13.04
CA LEU A 114 13.87 -20.66 11.91
C LEU A 114 14.16 -22.12 12.31
N ALA A 115 14.69 -22.35 13.52
CA ALA A 115 14.98 -23.67 14.07
C ALA A 115 13.81 -24.68 13.97
N PRO A 116 12.53 -24.34 14.30
CA PRO A 116 11.44 -25.30 14.23
C PRO A 116 11.00 -25.65 12.80
N ILE A 117 11.46 -24.93 11.78
CA ILE A 117 11.03 -25.14 10.40
C ILE A 117 11.88 -26.23 9.75
N GLN A 118 11.23 -27.25 9.19
CA GLN A 118 11.85 -28.37 8.51
C GLN A 118 11.20 -28.63 7.15
N LYS A 119 11.91 -29.37 6.29
CA LYS A 119 11.37 -29.88 5.03
C LYS A 119 10.12 -30.73 5.30
N GLY A 120 9.09 -30.55 4.48
CA GLY A 120 7.80 -31.23 4.61
C GLY A 120 6.78 -30.50 5.48
N MET A 121 7.14 -29.36 6.08
CA MET A 121 6.20 -28.54 6.85
C MET A 121 5.56 -27.46 5.96
N TYR A 122 4.30 -27.17 6.21
CA TYR A 122 3.69 -25.93 5.71
C TYR A 122 4.16 -24.76 6.56
N VAL A 123 4.48 -23.65 5.90
CA VAL A 123 4.93 -22.43 6.55
C VAL A 123 4.21 -21.22 5.97
N ARG A 124 3.91 -20.26 6.84
CA ARG A 124 3.53 -18.90 6.49
C ARG A 124 4.80 -18.05 6.44
N VAL A 125 5.01 -17.38 5.32
CA VAL A 125 6.20 -16.60 5.02
C VAL A 125 5.81 -15.16 4.72
N LEU A 126 6.53 -14.22 5.32
CA LEU A 126 6.58 -12.83 4.87
C LEU A 126 7.89 -12.62 4.11
N GLY A 127 7.78 -12.18 2.87
CA GLY A 127 8.89 -12.04 1.94
C GLY A 127 9.00 -10.62 1.40
N ASP A 128 10.22 -10.08 1.37
CA ASP A 128 10.54 -8.85 0.66
C ASP A 128 10.96 -9.20 -0.78
N LEU A 129 10.15 -8.75 -1.74
CA LEU A 129 10.30 -9.03 -3.16
C LEU A 129 11.20 -8.01 -3.90
N ARG A 130 11.77 -7.03 -3.19
CA ARG A 130 12.64 -6.01 -3.80
C ARG A 130 14.00 -6.58 -4.22
N GLY A 131 14.50 -6.12 -5.37
CA GLY A 131 15.91 -6.25 -5.73
C GLY A 131 16.40 -7.61 -6.27
N PHE A 132 15.52 -8.59 -6.54
CA PHE A 132 15.93 -9.88 -7.09
C PHE A 132 15.04 -10.29 -8.27
N GLN A 133 15.62 -10.27 -9.49
CA GLN A 133 14.81 -10.30 -10.72
C GLN A 133 15.14 -11.44 -11.69
N SER A 134 16.28 -12.13 -11.54
CA SER A 134 16.67 -13.22 -12.47
C SER A 134 16.46 -14.63 -11.92
N LYS A 135 16.34 -14.78 -10.59
CA LYS A 135 16.09 -16.06 -9.92
C LYS A 135 14.79 -15.89 -9.12
N MET A 136 13.90 -16.89 -9.18
CA MET A 136 12.67 -16.96 -8.35
C MET A 136 13.04 -17.05 -6.87
N SER A 137 13.48 -15.92 -6.31
CA SER A 137 13.97 -15.81 -4.96
C SER A 137 13.71 -14.42 -4.39
N ALA A 138 13.55 -14.36 -3.08
CA ALA A 138 13.25 -13.15 -2.34
C ALA A 138 13.91 -13.18 -0.95
N ASN A 139 13.96 -12.03 -0.29
CA ASN A 139 14.48 -11.96 1.08
C ASN A 139 13.38 -12.39 2.06
N LEU A 140 13.75 -13.20 3.04
CA LEU A 140 12.84 -13.63 4.09
C LEU A 140 12.79 -12.57 5.19
N ILE A 141 11.59 -12.08 5.50
CA ILE A 141 11.36 -11.22 6.67
C ILE A 141 11.09 -12.11 7.88
N SER A 142 10.11 -13.01 7.79
CA SER A 142 9.75 -13.93 8.84
C SER A 142 9.11 -15.21 8.30
N ALA A 143 9.22 -16.29 9.07
CA ALA A 143 8.58 -17.56 8.76
C ALA A 143 8.00 -18.20 10.03
N ARG A 144 6.84 -18.83 9.89
CA ARG A 144 6.15 -19.53 10.98
C ARG A 144 5.59 -20.87 10.47
N PRO A 145 5.82 -21.98 11.19
CA PRO A 145 5.10 -23.23 10.96
C PRO A 145 3.58 -23.03 10.97
N VAL A 146 2.88 -23.65 10.04
CA VAL A 146 1.42 -23.71 10.04
C VAL A 146 0.97 -24.80 11.01
N THR A 147 0.09 -24.45 11.95
CA THR A 147 -0.46 -25.36 12.96
C THR A 147 -1.90 -25.77 12.67
N ASP A 148 -2.66 -24.93 11.96
CA ASP A 148 -4.01 -25.24 11.47
C ASP A 148 -4.00 -25.27 9.94
N PHE A 149 -4.39 -26.39 9.34
CA PHE A 149 -4.41 -26.56 7.88
C PHE A 149 -5.51 -25.75 7.19
N ASN A 150 -6.51 -25.25 7.93
CA ASN A 150 -7.49 -24.30 7.38
C ASN A 150 -6.82 -23.01 6.88
N ASP A 151 -5.66 -22.65 7.45
CA ASP A 151 -4.86 -21.49 7.00
C ASP A 151 -4.45 -21.61 5.53
N ILE A 152 -4.25 -22.83 5.02
CA ILE A 152 -3.88 -23.07 3.62
C ILE A 152 -5.01 -22.61 2.71
N VAL A 153 -6.23 -23.09 2.98
CA VAL A 153 -7.42 -22.75 2.19
C VAL A 153 -7.72 -21.27 2.32
N LEU A 154 -7.68 -20.73 3.54
CA LEU A 154 -7.88 -19.31 3.79
C LEU A 154 -6.88 -18.46 3.00
N HIS A 155 -5.60 -18.83 2.97
CA HIS A 155 -4.59 -18.10 2.21
C HIS A 155 -4.93 -18.03 0.71
N PHE A 156 -5.37 -19.13 0.08
CA PHE A 156 -5.77 -19.10 -1.33
C PHE A 156 -7.03 -18.28 -1.57
N LEU A 157 -7.99 -18.30 -0.64
CA LEU A 157 -9.17 -17.45 -0.70
C LEU A 157 -8.80 -15.97 -0.61
N GLU A 158 -7.88 -15.61 0.29
CA GLU A 158 -7.36 -14.24 0.41
C GLU A 158 -6.63 -13.81 -0.87
N CYS A 159 -5.76 -14.66 -1.43
CA CYS A 159 -5.08 -14.38 -2.69
C CYS A 159 -6.07 -14.13 -3.83
N ALA A 160 -7.12 -14.94 -3.95
CA ALA A 160 -8.15 -14.78 -4.95
C ALA A 160 -8.96 -13.49 -4.73
N HIS A 161 -9.38 -13.25 -3.49
CA HIS A 161 -10.17 -12.08 -3.11
C HIS A 161 -9.41 -10.77 -3.39
N THR A 162 -8.17 -10.65 -2.90
CA THR A 162 -7.34 -9.47 -3.12
C THR A 162 -7.05 -9.27 -4.61
N ASN A 163 -6.77 -10.36 -5.36
CA ASN A 163 -6.56 -10.27 -6.80
C ASN A 163 -7.79 -9.71 -7.53
N LEU A 164 -8.99 -10.21 -7.23
CA LEU A 164 -10.25 -9.75 -7.84
C LEU A 164 -10.55 -8.30 -7.48
N GLN A 165 -10.34 -7.90 -6.23
CA GLN A 165 -10.50 -6.51 -5.79
C GLN A 165 -9.57 -5.57 -6.57
N THR A 166 -8.29 -5.90 -6.67
CA THR A 166 -7.32 -5.06 -7.40
C THR A 166 -7.64 -4.99 -8.89
N LEU A 167 -7.97 -6.12 -9.53
CA LEU A 167 -8.37 -6.13 -10.95
C LEU A 167 -9.61 -5.26 -11.20
N ARG A 168 -10.59 -5.31 -10.30
CA ARG A 168 -11.80 -4.49 -10.39
C ARG A 168 -11.49 -3.00 -10.33
N VAL A 169 -10.69 -2.57 -9.34
CA VAL A 169 -10.28 -1.16 -9.22
C VAL A 169 -9.56 -0.71 -10.49
N ASN A 170 -8.66 -1.52 -11.04
CA ASN A 170 -7.94 -1.19 -12.26
C ASN A 170 -8.85 -1.07 -13.50
N MET A 171 -9.85 -1.94 -13.63
CA MET A 171 -10.83 -1.88 -14.72
C MET A 171 -11.68 -0.61 -14.63
N LEU A 172 -12.10 -0.22 -13.43
CA LEU A 172 -12.85 1.02 -13.20
C LEU A 172 -12.04 2.26 -13.57
N ASN A 173 -10.74 2.25 -13.23
CA ASN A 173 -9.81 3.35 -13.54
C ASN A 173 -9.50 3.42 -15.05
N SER A 174 -9.40 2.27 -15.74
CA SER A 174 -9.10 2.21 -17.17
C SER A 174 -10.28 2.68 -18.05
N ALA A 175 -11.52 2.56 -17.57
CA ALA A 175 -12.72 2.98 -18.30
C ALA A 175 -12.92 4.52 -18.36
N HIS A 176 -12.19 5.30 -17.55
CA HIS A 176 -12.26 6.77 -17.54
C HIS A 176 -11.11 7.47 -18.30
N GLY A 177 -10.13 6.73 -18.81
CA GLY A 177 -8.98 7.30 -19.57
C GLY A 177 -9.25 7.64 -21.04
N GLY A 178 -10.51 7.56 -21.49
CA GLY A 178 -10.91 7.66 -22.90
C GLY A 178 -11.56 8.98 -23.33
N ILE A 179 -11.38 10.07 -22.59
CA ILE A 179 -11.74 11.42 -23.08
C ILE A 179 -10.42 12.14 -23.32
N GLY A 180 -10.04 12.23 -24.59
CA GLY A 180 -8.82 12.86 -25.04
C GLY A 180 -8.63 14.23 -24.41
N SER A 181 -7.43 14.45 -23.89
CA SER A 181 -6.87 15.79 -23.72
C SER A 181 -6.97 16.51 -25.06
N VAL A 182 -8.04 17.29 -25.24
CA VAL A 182 -8.06 18.34 -26.25
C VAL A 182 -7.03 19.35 -25.79
N THR A 183 -5.86 19.27 -26.41
CA THR A 183 -4.81 20.26 -26.29
C THR A 183 -5.42 21.58 -26.75
N ALA A 184 -5.69 22.48 -25.79
CA ALA A 184 -6.12 23.83 -26.12
C ALA A 184 -5.02 24.49 -26.96
N PRO A 185 -5.35 25.14 -28.10
CA PRO A 185 -4.35 25.80 -28.91
C PRO A 185 -3.75 26.97 -28.12
N SER A 186 -2.43 26.92 -27.97
CA SER A 186 -1.59 27.98 -27.43
C SER A 186 -1.83 29.29 -28.17
N GLN A 187 -2.46 30.27 -27.51
CA GLN A 187 -2.44 31.66 -27.99
C GLN A 187 -1.10 32.28 -27.62
N THR A 188 -0.34 32.62 -28.65
CA THR A 188 0.82 33.49 -28.63
C THR A 188 0.42 34.90 -28.18
N THR A 189 0.88 35.33 -27.01
CA THR A 189 0.83 36.75 -26.62
C THR A 189 2.25 37.30 -26.60
N THR A 190 2.50 38.22 -27.52
CA THR A 190 3.69 39.04 -27.70
C THR A 190 3.97 39.91 -26.46
N GLN A 191 5.22 39.88 -25.99
CA GLN A 191 5.79 40.78 -24.99
C GLN A 191 5.84 42.23 -25.48
N PHE A 192 5.53 43.18 -24.58
CA PHE A 192 6.22 44.47 -24.50
C PHE A 192 6.41 44.87 -23.02
N PRO A 193 7.48 45.61 -22.67
CA PRO A 193 7.93 45.81 -21.29
C PRO A 193 7.51 47.16 -20.71
N HIS A 194 7.14 47.22 -19.43
CA HIS A 194 7.16 48.48 -18.68
C HIS A 194 7.57 48.28 -17.20
N THR A 195 8.21 49.34 -16.71
CA THR A 195 9.12 49.48 -15.58
C THR A 195 8.46 49.99 -14.29
N SER A 196 9.01 49.54 -13.14
CA SER A 196 9.26 50.26 -11.86
C SER A 196 8.14 51.06 -11.14
N ALA A 197 7.87 50.74 -9.87
CA ALA A 197 7.97 51.66 -8.69
C ALA A 197 7.36 51.03 -7.41
N ALA A 198 7.68 51.62 -6.26
CA ALA A 198 7.76 51.04 -4.92
C ALA A 198 6.62 51.41 -3.94
N GLN A 199 6.65 50.75 -2.75
CA GLN A 199 6.13 51.21 -1.42
C GLN A 199 4.59 51.30 -1.28
N THR A 200 3.89 51.04 -0.16
CA THR A 200 4.09 51.06 1.31
C THR A 200 2.96 50.27 2.01
N ALA A 201 3.18 49.78 3.25
CA ALA A 201 2.16 49.31 4.23
C ALA A 201 1.51 50.53 4.99
N PRO A 202 0.65 50.46 6.07
CA PRO A 202 0.31 49.34 6.98
C PRO A 202 -1.11 49.29 7.70
N PHE A 203 -1.33 48.21 8.50
CA PHE A 203 -2.17 48.02 9.74
C PHE A 203 -3.72 47.84 9.68
N PRO A 204 -4.43 47.39 10.78
CA PRO A 204 -4.21 46.26 11.72
C PRO A 204 -5.51 45.51 12.21
N GLY A 205 -5.36 44.42 12.99
CA GLY A 205 -6.37 43.82 13.92
C GLY A 205 -7.06 42.55 13.39
N SER A 206 -7.31 41.46 14.12
CA SER A 206 -7.48 41.21 15.56
C SER A 206 -7.33 39.71 15.89
N THR A 207 -7.19 39.43 17.19
CA THR A 207 -6.95 38.17 17.91
C THR A 207 -8.11 37.17 17.89
N ALA A 208 -7.81 35.86 17.84
CA ALA A 208 -8.54 34.84 18.62
C ALA A 208 -7.71 33.56 18.80
N PHE A 209 -7.35 33.29 20.06
CA PHE A 209 -6.93 31.97 20.54
C PHE A 209 -8.18 31.08 20.71
N GLN A 210 -8.13 29.83 20.26
CA GLN A 210 -8.90 28.78 20.94
C GLN A 210 -8.17 27.43 20.87
N ALA A 211 -7.97 26.84 22.04
CA ALA A 211 -7.20 25.65 22.31
C ALA A 211 -7.91 24.36 21.89
N SER A 212 -7.15 23.30 21.65
CA SER A 212 -7.64 21.92 21.60
C SER A 212 -6.58 20.94 22.13
N PHE A 213 -6.97 20.15 23.12
CA PHE A 213 -6.26 19.00 23.69
C PHE A 213 -7.32 17.87 23.86
N PRO A 214 -6.95 16.59 24.03
CA PRO A 214 -6.76 15.64 22.94
C PRO A 214 -7.60 14.37 23.19
N ASN A 215 -7.16 13.25 22.59
CA ASN A 215 -7.54 11.85 22.84
C ASN A 215 -8.66 11.28 21.95
N GLN A 216 -8.24 10.62 20.86
CA GLN A 216 -8.98 9.48 20.34
C GLN A 216 -8.06 8.26 20.22
N THR A 217 -8.57 7.21 20.84
CA THR A 217 -8.08 5.86 21.02
C THR A 217 -7.96 5.15 19.68
N ASN A 218 -6.83 4.48 19.46
CA ASN A 218 -6.60 3.61 18.30
C ASN A 218 -7.56 2.41 18.35
N GLN A 219 -8.56 2.40 17.48
CA GLN A 219 -9.18 1.18 17.00
C GLN A 219 -8.89 1.05 15.51
N VAL A 220 -8.29 -0.09 15.15
CA VAL A 220 -7.89 -0.43 13.79
C VAL A 220 -9.14 -0.80 13.01
N THR A 221 -9.70 0.18 12.30
CA THR A 221 -10.75 -0.03 11.31
C THR A 221 -10.09 -0.22 9.95
N TYR A 222 -10.34 -1.35 9.30
CA TYR A 222 -9.99 -1.56 7.90
C TYR A 222 -10.89 -0.68 7.02
N SER A 223 -10.50 0.55 6.79
CA SER A 223 -11.16 1.45 5.85
C SER A 223 -10.47 1.38 4.49
N CYS A 224 -11.22 0.99 3.46
CA CYS A 224 -10.83 1.20 2.06
C CYS A 224 -11.37 2.57 1.64
N SER A 225 -10.53 3.60 1.67
CA SER A 225 -10.88 4.92 1.14
C SER A 225 -9.77 5.42 0.23
N ILE A 226 -9.96 5.38 -1.10
CA ILE A 226 -9.34 6.31 -2.05
C ILE A 226 -10.32 6.60 -3.21
N MET A 227 -10.38 7.90 -3.56
CA MET A 227 -11.26 8.61 -4.49
C MET A 227 -10.97 8.34 -5.99
N ASP A 228 -12.01 8.20 -6.83
CA ASP A 228 -12.06 8.64 -8.25
C ASP A 228 -13.53 8.73 -8.76
N ASN A 229 -13.87 9.74 -9.56
CA ASN A 229 -14.83 10.80 -9.21
C ASN A 229 -16.22 10.81 -9.94
N SER A 230 -16.76 9.68 -10.42
CA SER A 230 -18.18 9.71 -10.87
C SER A 230 -18.94 8.38 -10.87
N ARG A 231 -18.34 7.28 -11.33
CA ARG A 231 -19.01 5.96 -11.28
C ARG A 231 -18.71 5.21 -9.99
N SER A 232 -17.44 5.18 -9.60
CA SER A 232 -17.00 4.66 -8.30
C SER A 232 -17.56 5.49 -7.15
N THR A 233 -17.79 6.80 -7.35
CA THR A 233 -18.51 7.63 -6.38
C THR A 233 -19.99 7.28 -6.30
N MET A 234 -20.68 6.95 -7.40
CA MET A 234 -22.10 6.59 -7.31
C MET A 234 -22.32 5.27 -6.56
N PHE A 235 -21.60 4.20 -6.92
CA PHE A 235 -21.70 2.94 -6.18
C PHE A 235 -21.20 3.10 -4.73
N GLY A 236 -20.13 3.87 -4.54
CA GLY A 236 -19.58 4.20 -3.22
C GLY A 236 -20.55 4.99 -2.34
N MET A 237 -21.19 6.04 -2.87
CA MET A 237 -22.19 6.85 -2.16
C MET A 237 -23.42 6.02 -1.81
N VAL A 238 -23.90 5.17 -2.72
CA VAL A 238 -25.03 4.27 -2.44
C VAL A 238 -24.63 3.24 -1.38
N LEU A 239 -23.43 2.66 -1.47
CA LEU A 239 -22.93 1.70 -0.48
C LEU A 239 -22.70 2.35 0.88
N GLU A 240 -22.16 3.56 0.93
CA GLU A 240 -21.96 4.34 2.16
C GLU A 240 -23.30 4.61 2.86
N VAL A 241 -24.35 4.89 2.10
CA VAL A 241 -25.71 5.00 2.66
C VAL A 241 -26.17 3.69 3.31
N PHE A 242 -25.87 2.53 2.72
CA PHE A 242 -26.19 1.23 3.33
C PHE A 242 -25.30 0.88 4.52
N GLN A 243 -24.05 1.36 4.55
CA GLN A 243 -23.06 1.11 5.61
C GLN A 243 -23.13 2.13 6.76
N ASP A 244 -23.89 3.20 6.60
CA ASP A 244 -24.17 4.18 7.65
C ASP A 244 -24.75 3.47 8.90
N PRO A 245 -24.16 3.67 10.10
CA PRO A 245 -24.56 2.99 11.31
C PRO A 245 -26.05 3.11 11.66
N ALA A 246 -26.69 4.23 11.29
CA ALA A 246 -28.12 4.39 11.49
C ALA A 246 -28.94 3.39 10.64
N ASN A 247 -28.47 3.10 9.43
CA ASN A 247 -29.18 2.30 8.44
C ASN A 247 -28.93 0.79 8.64
N LEU A 248 -27.74 0.42 9.11
CA LEU A 248 -27.42 -0.97 9.47
C LEU A 248 -28.34 -1.52 10.58
N ARG A 249 -28.82 -0.65 11.46
CA ARG A 249 -29.76 -0.99 12.55
C ARG A 249 -31.21 -1.19 12.09
N HIS A 250 -31.56 -0.81 10.86
CA HIS A 250 -32.91 -1.04 10.34
C HIS A 250 -33.10 -2.53 10.05
N GLU A 251 -34.18 -3.10 10.61
CA GLU A 251 -34.46 -4.54 10.52
C GLU A 251 -34.56 -5.01 9.06
N HIS A 252 -35.31 -4.27 8.25
CA HIS A 252 -35.60 -4.60 6.86
C HIS A 252 -34.70 -3.86 5.84
N GLY A 253 -33.71 -3.09 6.30
CA GLY A 253 -32.85 -2.30 5.41
C GLY A 253 -33.52 -1.01 4.91
N LEU A 254 -33.08 -0.51 3.76
CA LEU A 254 -33.54 0.74 3.16
C LEU A 254 -34.31 0.51 1.87
N HIS A 255 -35.37 1.30 1.66
CA HIS A 255 -36.09 1.31 0.40
C HIS A 255 -35.36 2.15 -0.66
N ILE A 256 -35.46 1.77 -1.94
CA ILE A 256 -34.83 2.51 -3.06
C ILE A 256 -35.21 4.00 -3.05
N ASP A 257 -36.47 4.34 -2.77
CA ASP A 257 -36.92 5.75 -2.79
C ASP A 257 -36.30 6.60 -1.67
N ASP A 258 -35.90 5.99 -0.55
CA ASP A 258 -35.20 6.71 0.52
C ASP A 258 -33.78 7.06 0.09
N ILE A 259 -33.14 6.19 -0.69
CA ILE A 259 -31.82 6.44 -1.26
C ILE A 259 -31.90 7.51 -2.35
N VAL A 260 -32.96 7.49 -3.18
CA VAL A 260 -33.26 8.53 -4.17
C VAL A 260 -33.38 9.89 -3.49
N ARG A 261 -34.11 9.95 -2.38
CA ARG A 261 -34.27 11.17 -1.60
C ARG A 261 -32.97 11.63 -0.94
N LYS A 262 -32.20 10.71 -0.34
CA LYS A 262 -30.97 11.03 0.41
C LYS A 262 -29.83 11.48 -0.49
N LEU A 263 -29.66 10.86 -1.66
CA LEU A 263 -28.58 11.17 -2.61
C LEU A 263 -28.99 12.18 -3.68
N ASN A 264 -30.29 12.51 -3.79
CA ASN A 264 -30.84 13.41 -4.80
C ASN A 264 -30.43 13.04 -6.25
N MET A 265 -30.45 11.73 -6.56
CA MET A 265 -30.06 11.17 -7.86
C MET A 265 -31.26 10.52 -8.58
N PRO A 266 -31.24 10.44 -9.93
CA PRO A 266 -32.30 9.77 -10.67
C PRO A 266 -32.47 8.29 -10.26
N ARG A 267 -33.72 7.86 -10.04
CA ARG A 267 -34.06 6.47 -9.63
C ARG A 267 -33.38 5.40 -10.49
N LYS A 268 -33.33 5.61 -11.81
CA LYS A 268 -32.66 4.69 -12.73
C LYS A 268 -31.19 4.45 -12.38
N LYS A 269 -30.44 5.52 -12.06
CA LYS A 269 -29.02 5.41 -11.70
C LYS A 269 -28.81 4.70 -10.36
N ILE A 270 -29.73 4.90 -9.41
CA ILE A 270 -29.70 4.20 -8.12
C ILE A 270 -30.03 2.73 -8.28
N LEU A 271 -31.02 2.38 -9.11
CA LEU A 271 -31.31 0.99 -9.46
C LEU A 271 -30.11 0.29 -10.10
N ASP A 272 -29.47 0.94 -11.08
CA ASP A 272 -28.24 0.42 -11.68
C ASP A 272 -27.13 0.19 -10.63
N ALA A 273 -27.04 1.10 -9.65
CA ALA A 273 -26.09 0.98 -8.54
C ALA A 273 -26.44 -0.15 -7.56
N VAL A 274 -27.70 -0.27 -7.18
CA VAL A 274 -28.22 -1.29 -6.27
C VAL A 274 -28.05 -2.68 -6.89
N ASN A 275 -28.47 -2.87 -8.15
CA ASN A 275 -28.31 -4.14 -8.86
C ASN A 275 -26.84 -4.58 -8.88
N TYR A 276 -25.94 -3.66 -9.19
CA TYR A 276 -24.51 -3.94 -9.17
C TYR A 276 -23.99 -4.31 -7.77
N LEU A 277 -24.45 -3.62 -6.72
CA LEU A 277 -24.03 -3.92 -5.35
C LEU A 277 -24.58 -5.28 -4.87
N VAL A 278 -25.75 -5.69 -5.36
CA VAL A 278 -26.33 -7.03 -5.13
C VAL A 278 -25.51 -8.10 -5.83
N ASP A 279 -25.20 -7.93 -7.13
CA ASP A 279 -24.42 -8.89 -7.91
C ASP A 279 -23.04 -9.16 -7.30
N VAL A 280 -22.49 -8.14 -6.63
CA VAL A 280 -21.18 -8.17 -5.99
C VAL A 280 -21.27 -8.71 -4.55
N GLY A 281 -22.47 -8.83 -3.99
CA GLY A 281 -22.72 -9.32 -2.65
C GLY A 281 -22.43 -8.31 -1.55
N HIS A 282 -22.41 -7.02 -1.87
CA HIS A 282 -22.27 -5.96 -0.84
C HIS A 282 -23.60 -5.67 -0.14
N ILE A 283 -24.72 -5.86 -0.84
CA ILE A 283 -26.07 -5.71 -0.29
C ILE A 283 -26.94 -6.89 -0.77
N TYR A 284 -28.05 -7.14 -0.10
CA TYR A 284 -29.03 -8.17 -0.48
C TYR A 284 -30.46 -7.64 -0.32
N SER A 285 -31.41 -8.16 -1.10
CA SER A 285 -32.82 -7.84 -0.95
C SER A 285 -33.41 -8.50 0.30
N THR A 286 -34.35 -7.83 0.96
CA THR A 286 -34.91 -8.28 2.24
C THR A 286 -36.36 -8.72 2.11
N ILE A 287 -37.30 -7.80 2.31
CA ILE A 287 -38.74 -8.08 2.38
C ILE A 287 -39.42 -8.03 1.01
N ASP A 288 -38.84 -7.30 0.06
CA ASP A 288 -39.33 -7.20 -1.32
C ASP A 288 -38.20 -6.79 -2.28
N GLU A 289 -38.54 -6.55 -3.54
CA GLU A 289 -37.62 -6.17 -4.62
C GLU A 289 -37.12 -4.70 -4.53
N ASN A 290 -37.62 -3.91 -3.60
CA ASN A 290 -37.26 -2.51 -3.42
C ASN A 290 -36.57 -2.21 -2.08
N HIS A 291 -36.46 -3.19 -1.18
CA HIS A 291 -35.76 -3.07 0.10
C HIS A 291 -34.45 -3.86 0.10
N TYR A 292 -33.37 -3.17 0.49
CA TYR A 292 -32.02 -3.73 0.45
C TYR A 292 -31.27 -3.47 1.75
N LYS A 293 -30.38 -4.39 2.12
CA LYS A 293 -29.57 -4.30 3.35
C LYS A 293 -28.11 -4.65 3.07
N SER A 294 -27.21 -4.00 3.80
CA SER A 294 -25.76 -4.30 3.73
C SER A 294 -25.47 -5.72 4.18
N ALA A 295 -24.63 -6.43 3.43
CA ALA A 295 -24.10 -7.74 3.79
C ALA A 295 -22.99 -7.68 4.85
N GLN A 296 -22.51 -6.48 5.18
CA GLN A 296 -21.53 -6.27 6.23
C GLN A 296 -22.23 -6.35 7.60
N ASN A 297 -21.94 -7.41 8.35
CA ASN A 297 -22.44 -7.57 9.72
C ASN A 297 -21.62 -6.72 10.70
N TYR A 298 -22.30 -6.19 11.72
CA TYR A 298 -21.69 -5.54 12.90
C TYR A 298 -20.86 -6.50 13.73
#